data_AF-A0A158DLW6-F1
#
_entry.id   AF-A0A158DLW6-F1
#
_cell.length_a   1.000
_cell.length_b   1.000
_cell.length_c   1.000
_cell.angle_alpha   90.00
_cell.angle_beta   90.00
_cell.angle_gamma   90.00
#
_symmetry.space_group_name_H-M   'P 1'
#
loop_
_entity.id
_entity.type
_entity.pdbx_description
1 polymer ?
#
loop_
_entity_poly.entity_id
_entity_poly.type
_entity_poly.pdbx_seq_one_letter_code
_entity_poly.pdbx_strand_id
1 'polypeptide(L)'
;MSAVGRAVATGSRPLTGLAVVVGVAVLREGSEAVLFLYGIAVGDPGQTPQMVLGGPLGVFGGISLGAAMYAGLLQIPLRRLFAVTNAMIVLLAAGMASQGMGFLLSAGLVPSWGDAVWDTSWLLKETSLLGKMLHTLIGYTARPAGIQIAAYMTTLVVIVFLARAVARPGPAVRQPRQPA
;
A
#
# COMPACT_ATOMS: atom_id res chain seq x y z
N MET A 1 -10.77 -10.76 8.57
CA MET A 1 -11.95 -10.97 7.70
C MET A 1 -12.49 -12.40 7.70
N SER A 2 -11.66 -13.46 7.63
CA SER A 2 -12.11 -14.87 7.57
C SER A 2 -12.87 -15.37 8.81
N ALA A 3 -12.54 -14.88 10.00
CA ALA A 3 -13.21 -15.27 11.26
C ALA A 3 -14.66 -14.75 11.34
N VAL A 4 -14.90 -13.52 10.89
CA VAL A 4 -16.25 -12.92 10.87
C VAL A 4 -17.11 -13.56 9.78
N GLY A 5 -16.55 -13.80 8.58
CA GLY A 5 -17.26 -14.49 7.50
C GLY A 5 -17.65 -15.92 7.87
N ARG A 6 -16.77 -16.67 8.56
CA ARG A 6 -17.11 -18.00 9.09
C ARG A 6 -18.17 -17.94 10.18
N ALA A 7 -18.07 -16.99 11.13
CA ALA A 7 -19.05 -16.84 12.21
C ALA A 7 -20.47 -16.49 11.71
N VAL A 8 -20.57 -15.76 10.61
CA VAL A 8 -21.85 -15.44 9.95
C VAL A 8 -22.36 -16.63 9.13
N ALA A 9 -21.48 -17.34 8.41
CA ALA A 9 -21.84 -18.56 7.67
C ALA A 9 -22.30 -19.71 8.59
N THR A 10 -21.82 -19.76 9.84
CA THR A 10 -22.24 -20.74 10.85
C THR A 10 -23.42 -20.27 11.71
N GLY A 11 -24.06 -19.13 11.38
CA GLY A 11 -25.25 -18.62 12.08
C GLY A 11 -25.00 -18.02 13.47
N SER A 12 -23.75 -17.86 13.89
CA SER A 12 -23.38 -17.39 15.24
C SER A 12 -23.30 -15.88 15.39
N ARG A 13 -23.32 -15.11 14.29
CA ARG A 13 -23.41 -13.64 14.29
C ARG A 13 -24.34 -13.14 13.20
N PRO A 14 -25.09 -12.05 13.44
CA PRO A 14 -26.05 -11.54 12.47
C PRO A 14 -25.34 -10.96 11.25
N LEU A 15 -26.00 -11.02 10.08
CA LEU A 15 -25.53 -10.48 8.80
C LEU A 15 -25.13 -8.99 8.88
N THR A 16 -25.74 -8.25 9.81
CA THR A 16 -25.37 -6.87 10.15
C THR A 16 -23.91 -6.72 10.56
N GLY A 17 -23.31 -7.70 11.23
CA GLY A 17 -21.89 -7.65 11.60
C GLY A 17 -20.96 -7.69 10.39
N LEU A 18 -21.30 -8.48 9.36
CA LEU A 18 -20.54 -8.49 8.11
C LEU A 18 -20.73 -7.19 7.33
N ALA A 19 -21.96 -6.69 7.26
CA ALA A 19 -22.29 -5.43 6.60
C ALA A 19 -21.52 -4.24 7.20
N VAL A 20 -21.45 -4.15 8.53
CA VAL A 20 -20.67 -3.09 9.22
C VAL A 20 -19.18 -3.20 8.91
N VAL A 21 -18.60 -4.41 8.98
CA VAL A 21 -17.18 -4.62 8.71
C VAL A 21 -16.81 -4.23 7.27
N VAL A 22 -17.65 -4.64 6.30
CA VAL A 22 -17.46 -4.27 4.89
C VAL A 22 -17.64 -2.77 4.71
N GLY A 23 -18.69 -2.17 5.29
CA GLY A 23 -18.96 -0.74 5.19
C GLY A 23 -17.82 0.12 5.74
N VAL A 24 -17.28 -0.24 6.91
CA VAL A 24 -16.12 0.46 7.51
C VAL A 24 -14.87 0.31 6.65
N ALA A 25 -14.62 -0.89 6.10
CA ALA A 25 -13.49 -1.11 5.21
C ALA A 25 -13.61 -0.25 3.94
N VAL A 26 -14.77 -0.23 3.29
CA VAL A 26 -15.01 0.59 2.10
C VAL A 26 -14.87 2.08 2.41
N LEU A 27 -15.41 2.54 3.54
CA LEU A 27 -15.30 3.94 3.95
C LEU A 27 -13.84 4.35 4.16
N ARG A 28 -13.04 3.51 4.84
CA ARG A 28 -11.62 3.78 5.07
C ARG A 28 -10.83 3.83 3.76
N GLU A 29 -10.87 2.76 2.98
CA GLU A 29 -10.07 2.66 1.74
C GLU A 29 -10.53 3.72 0.72
N GLY A 30 -11.83 4.03 0.67
CA GLY A 30 -12.38 5.12 -0.15
C GLY A 30 -11.89 6.50 0.30
N SER A 31 -11.86 6.75 1.61
CA SER A 31 -11.37 8.00 2.18
C SER A 31 -9.87 8.21 1.93
N GLU A 32 -9.06 7.15 2.06
CA GLU A 32 -7.64 7.17 1.69
C GLU A 32 -7.45 7.51 0.21
N ALA A 33 -8.22 6.89 -0.70
CA ALA A 33 -8.15 7.20 -2.14
C ALA A 33 -8.49 8.67 -2.46
N VAL A 34 -9.52 9.23 -1.81
CA VAL A 34 -9.90 10.65 -1.98
C VAL A 34 -8.81 11.58 -1.44
N LEU A 35 -8.25 11.27 -0.26
CA LEU A 35 -7.18 12.07 0.34
C LEU A 35 -5.90 12.05 -0.51
N PHE A 36 -5.53 10.90 -1.08
CA PHE A 36 -4.40 10.82 -2.00
C PHE A 36 -4.64 11.60 -3.29
N LEU A 37 -5.83 11.48 -3.88
CA LEU A 37 -6.17 12.21 -5.10
C LEU A 37 -6.16 13.73 -4.87
N TYR A 38 -6.68 14.17 -3.73
CA TYR A 38 -6.64 15.58 -3.33
C TYR A 38 -5.20 16.06 -3.09
N GLY A 39 -4.37 15.25 -2.41
CA GLY A 39 -2.97 15.56 -2.18
C GLY A 39 -2.19 15.76 -3.49
N ILE A 40 -2.44 14.91 -4.48
CA ILE A 40 -1.86 15.06 -5.83
C ILE A 40 -2.36 16.33 -6.51
N ALA A 41 -3.66 16.62 -6.43
CA ALA A 41 -4.27 17.79 -7.06
C ALA A 41 -3.70 19.12 -6.53
N VAL A 42 -3.42 19.19 -5.23
CA VAL A 42 -2.83 20.39 -4.60
C VAL A 42 -1.31 20.44 -4.81
N GLY A 43 -0.64 19.29 -4.85
CA GLY A 43 0.82 19.19 -4.99
C GLY A 43 1.35 19.51 -6.39
N ASP A 44 0.55 19.31 -7.45
CA ASP A 44 0.97 19.57 -8.83
C ASP A 44 -0.14 20.26 -9.66
N PRO A 45 -0.21 21.62 -9.61
CA PRO A 45 -1.30 22.40 -10.21
C PRO A 45 -1.47 22.29 -11.74
N GLY A 46 -0.62 21.54 -12.45
CA GLY A 46 -0.66 21.39 -13.91
C GLY A 46 -1.25 20.07 -14.44
N GLN A 47 -1.48 19.07 -13.59
CA GLN A 47 -1.83 17.70 -14.03
C GLN A 47 -3.34 17.36 -13.92
N THR A 48 -4.21 18.34 -13.65
CA THR A 48 -5.66 18.15 -13.49
C THR A 48 -6.33 17.33 -14.62
N PRO A 49 -6.04 17.57 -15.92
CA PRO A 49 -6.65 16.78 -17.00
C PRO A 49 -6.27 15.30 -16.97
N GLN A 50 -5.01 14.99 -16.62
CA GLN A 50 -4.52 13.62 -16.49
C GLN A 50 -5.15 12.91 -15.30
N MET A 51 -5.42 13.65 -14.22
CA MET A 51 -6.09 13.13 -13.02
C MET A 51 -7.56 12.78 -13.29
N VAL A 52 -8.27 13.64 -14.03
CA VAL A 52 -9.68 13.43 -14.41
C VAL A 52 -9.85 12.25 -15.37
N LEU A 53 -8.87 11.99 -16.24
CA LEU A 53 -8.87 10.80 -17.10
C LEU A 53 -8.40 9.54 -16.37
N GLY A 54 -7.35 9.66 -15.56
CA GLY A 54 -6.73 8.55 -14.83
C GLY A 54 -7.63 7.97 -13.74
N GLY A 55 -8.39 8.81 -13.03
CA GLY A 55 -9.31 8.38 -11.97
C GLY A 55 -10.35 7.35 -12.45
N PRO A 56 -11.20 7.68 -13.43
CA PRO A 56 -12.16 6.74 -14.00
C PRO A 56 -11.50 5.49 -14.58
N LEU A 57 -10.36 5.63 -15.29
CA LEU A 57 -9.62 4.48 -15.81
C LEU A 57 -9.17 3.53 -14.70
N GLY A 58 -8.70 4.07 -13.56
CA GLY A 58 -8.35 3.30 -12.37
C GLY A 58 -9.56 2.57 -11.77
N VAL A 59 -10.70 3.26 -11.66
CA VAL A 59 -11.96 2.66 -11.17
C VAL A 59 -12.41 1.53 -12.08
N PHE A 60 -12.46 1.76 -13.41
CA PHE A 60 -12.81 0.73 -14.39
C PHE A 60 -11.84 -0.46 -14.35
N GLY A 61 -10.54 -0.20 -14.23
CA GLY A 61 -9.53 -1.24 -14.07
C GLY A 61 -9.75 -2.07 -12.81
N GLY A 62 -10.04 -1.42 -11.68
CA GLY A 62 -10.33 -2.08 -10.41
C GLY A 62 -11.60 -2.94 -10.46
N ILE A 63 -12.68 -2.40 -11.04
CA ILE A 63 -13.94 -3.14 -11.25
C ILE A 63 -13.69 -4.37 -12.15
N SER A 64 -12.96 -4.19 -13.25
CA SER A 64 -12.68 -5.27 -14.20
C SER A 64 -11.84 -6.38 -13.57
N LEU A 65 -10.80 -6.01 -12.81
CA LEU A 65 -9.97 -6.96 -12.08
C LEU A 65 -10.78 -7.71 -11.01
N GLY A 66 -11.60 -7.00 -10.24
CA GLY A 66 -12.48 -7.58 -9.23
C GLY A 66 -13.50 -8.55 -9.84
N ALA A 67 -14.12 -8.18 -10.95
CA ALA A 67 -15.04 -9.03 -11.69
C ALA A 67 -14.35 -10.27 -12.26
N ALA A 68 -13.13 -10.14 -12.82
CA ALA A 68 -12.35 -11.26 -13.31
C ALA A 68 -11.93 -12.24 -12.20
N MET A 69 -11.58 -11.72 -11.01
CA MET A 69 -11.32 -12.54 -9.83
C MET A 69 -12.59 -13.25 -9.34
N TYR A 70 -13.73 -12.54 -9.31
CA TYR A 70 -15.02 -13.11 -8.89
C TYR A 70 -15.52 -14.20 -9.85
N ALA A 71 -15.37 -13.99 -11.15
CA ALA A 71 -15.72 -14.96 -12.19
C ALA A 71 -14.79 -16.19 -12.20
N GLY A 72 -13.76 -16.23 -11.34
CA GLY A 72 -12.79 -17.32 -11.28
C GLY A 72 -11.82 -17.36 -12.46
N LEU A 73 -11.81 -16.34 -13.32
CA LEU A 73 -10.94 -16.23 -14.48
C LEU A 73 -9.47 -16.02 -14.06
N LEU A 74 -9.26 -15.46 -12.86
CA LEU A 74 -7.95 -15.26 -12.24
C LEU A 74 -7.83 -16.10 -10.96
N GLN A 75 -7.34 -17.34 -11.09
CA GLN A 75 -7.07 -18.22 -9.95
C GLN A 75 -5.69 -17.92 -9.32
N ILE A 76 -5.58 -16.76 -8.67
CA ILE A 76 -4.34 -16.39 -7.99
C ILE A 76 -4.33 -17.00 -6.57
N PRO A 77 -3.28 -17.74 -6.17
CA PRO A 77 -3.19 -18.25 -4.81
C PRO A 77 -3.17 -17.08 -3.82
N LEU A 78 -4.22 -16.97 -2.99
CA LEU A 78 -4.41 -15.88 -2.01
C LEU A 78 -3.17 -15.62 -1.15
N ARG A 79 -2.43 -16.67 -0.79
CA ARG A 79 -1.18 -16.54 -0.01
C ARG A 79 -0.13 -15.68 -0.71
N ARG A 80 0.05 -15.86 -2.04
CA ARG A 80 1.00 -15.05 -2.80
C ARG A 80 0.47 -13.63 -2.98
N LEU A 81 -0.83 -13.48 -3.26
CA LEU A 81 -1.45 -12.16 -3.37
C LEU A 81 -1.22 -11.34 -2.10
N PHE A 82 -1.55 -11.88 -0.92
CA PHE A 82 -1.35 -11.20 0.36
C PHE A 82 0.13 -10.96 0.69
N ALA A 83 1.03 -11.87 0.31
CA ALA A 83 2.46 -11.65 0.54
C ALA A 83 2.99 -10.48 -0.29
N VAL A 84 2.60 -10.39 -1.56
CA VAL A 84 3.01 -9.31 -2.46
C VAL A 84 2.37 -7.99 -2.04
N THR A 85 1.06 -7.94 -1.79
CA THR A 85 0.39 -6.70 -1.38
C THR A 85 0.92 -6.19 -0.04
N ASN A 86 1.17 -7.07 0.95
CA ASN A 86 1.79 -6.64 2.19
C ASN A 86 3.19 -6.08 1.96
N ALA A 87 4.03 -6.72 1.14
CA ALA A 87 5.35 -6.19 0.82
C ALA A 87 5.25 -4.80 0.18
N MET A 88 4.31 -4.61 -0.76
CA MET A 88 4.07 -3.31 -1.38
C MET A 88 3.59 -2.25 -0.38
N ILE A 89 2.68 -2.58 0.55
CA ILE A 89 2.21 -1.65 1.58
C ILE A 89 3.36 -1.22 2.50
N VAL A 90 4.28 -2.13 2.86
CA VAL A 90 5.45 -1.80 3.67
C VAL A 90 6.39 -0.82 2.94
N LEU A 91 6.64 -1.06 1.64
CA LEU A 91 7.45 -0.16 0.82
C LEU A 91 6.78 1.21 0.65
N LEU A 92 5.47 1.24 0.40
CA LEU A 92 4.67 2.45 0.30
C LEU A 92 4.77 3.28 1.60
N ALA A 93 4.61 2.64 2.76
CA ALA A 93 4.71 3.31 4.05
C ALA A 93 6.11 3.93 4.28
N ALA A 94 7.17 3.19 3.95
CA ALA A 94 8.53 3.70 4.03
C ALA A 94 8.76 4.88 3.06
N GLY A 95 8.21 4.80 1.84
CA GLY A 95 8.26 5.86 0.84
C GLY A 95 7.55 7.13 1.30
N MET A 96 6.34 7.01 1.87
CA MET A 96 5.61 8.15 2.42
C MET A 96 6.32 8.80 3.62
N ALA A 97 6.97 8.00 4.48
CA ALA A 97 7.78 8.53 5.57
C ALA A 97 9.00 9.33 5.07
N SER A 98 9.68 8.82 4.04
CA SER A 98 10.77 9.50 3.35
C SER A 98 10.32 10.84 2.75
N GLN A 99 9.17 10.86 2.06
CA GLN A 99 8.58 12.10 1.51
C GLN A 99 8.22 13.11 2.61
N GLY A 100 7.65 12.63 3.74
CA GLY A 100 7.36 13.47 4.91
C GLY A 100 8.60 14.16 5.46
N MET A 101 9.74 13.45 5.52
CA MET A 101 11.03 14.05 5.88
C MET A 101 11.53 15.03 4.82
N GLY A 102 11.23 14.80 3.55
CA GLY A 102 11.45 15.77 2.48
C GLY A 102 10.72 17.10 2.74
N PHE A 103 9.45 17.05 3.13
CA PHE A 103 8.69 18.26 3.48
C PHE A 103 9.26 18.98 4.72
N LEU A 104 9.68 18.22 5.74
CA LEU A 104 10.34 18.78 6.93
C LEU A 104 11.68 19.44 6.61
N LEU A 105 12.43 18.84 5.69
CA LEU A 105 13.68 19.41 5.17
C LEU A 105 13.42 20.70 4.40
N SER A 106 12.41 20.73 3.52
CA SER A 106 12.01 21.94 2.78
C SER A 106 11.51 23.05 3.70
N ALA A 107 10.92 22.70 4.85
CA ALA A 107 10.52 23.64 5.89
C ALA A 107 11.69 24.11 6.78
N GLY A 108 12.91 23.59 6.60
CA GLY A 108 14.09 23.94 7.39
C GLY A 108 14.10 23.37 8.81
N LEU A 109 13.21 22.42 9.14
CA LEU A 109 13.07 21.86 10.48
C LEU A 109 14.09 20.76 10.79
N VAL A 110 14.67 20.14 9.74
CA VAL A 110 15.59 19.01 9.87
C VAL A 110 16.79 19.21 8.93
N PRO A 111 18.03 18.91 9.36
CA PRO A 111 19.21 18.99 8.49
C PRO A 111 19.21 17.89 7.40
N SER A 112 19.74 18.19 6.21
CA SER A 112 19.73 17.28 5.04
C SER A 112 20.56 16.02 5.22
N TRP A 113 21.57 16.04 6.10
CA TRP A 113 22.59 15.00 6.24
C TRP A 113 23.22 14.65 4.88
N GLY A 114 23.64 15.69 4.15
CA GLY A 114 24.21 15.60 2.81
C GLY A 114 23.16 15.88 1.73
N ASP A 115 23.49 16.82 0.84
CA ASP A 115 22.63 17.20 -0.27
C ASP A 115 22.81 16.18 -1.40
N ALA A 116 21.74 15.47 -1.74
CA ALA A 116 21.69 14.46 -2.80
C ALA A 116 22.80 13.39 -2.72
N VAL A 117 22.60 12.39 -1.86
CA VAL A 117 23.59 11.31 -1.61
C VAL A 117 23.93 10.51 -2.87
N TRP A 118 22.98 10.39 -3.81
CA TRP A 118 23.21 9.81 -5.13
C TRP A 118 22.34 10.49 -6.19
N ASP A 119 22.74 10.37 -7.47
CA ASP A 119 21.95 10.80 -8.63
C ASP A 119 21.70 9.62 -9.58
N THR A 120 20.47 9.09 -9.56
CA THR A 120 20.03 8.01 -10.46
C THR A 120 19.20 8.51 -11.65
N SER A 121 19.16 9.83 -11.86
CA SER A 121 18.39 10.46 -12.95
C SER A 121 18.83 10.00 -14.34
N TRP A 122 20.08 9.54 -14.47
CA TRP A 122 20.64 9.00 -15.71
C TRP A 122 20.06 7.63 -16.08
N LEU A 123 19.66 6.82 -15.10
CA LEU A 123 19.10 5.48 -15.32
C LEU A 123 17.56 5.50 -15.41
N LEU A 124 16.91 6.26 -14.52
CA LEU A 124 15.46 6.36 -14.49
C LEU A 124 15.01 7.80 -14.17
N LYS A 125 14.45 8.48 -15.16
CA LYS A 125 13.84 9.80 -14.97
C LYS A 125 12.57 9.66 -14.13
N GLU A 126 12.49 10.44 -13.07
CA GLU A 126 11.35 10.51 -12.16
C GLU A 126 10.06 10.96 -12.86
N THR A 127 10.18 11.67 -13.99
CA THR A 127 9.05 12.12 -14.81
C THR A 127 8.49 11.05 -15.76
N SER A 128 9.19 9.93 -15.95
CA SER A 128 8.70 8.81 -16.79
C SER A 128 7.53 8.09 -16.11
N LEU A 129 6.66 7.42 -16.87
CA LEU A 129 5.53 6.67 -16.30
C LEU A 129 6.00 5.63 -15.27
N LEU A 130 7.08 4.90 -15.60
CA LEU A 130 7.70 3.93 -14.69
C LEU A 130 8.29 4.62 -13.45
N GLY A 131 8.97 5.75 -13.62
CA GLY A 131 9.53 6.56 -12.53
C GLY A 131 8.44 7.05 -11.57
N LYS A 132 7.33 7.58 -12.08
CA LYS A 132 6.17 7.98 -11.28
C LYS A 132 5.54 6.80 -10.54
N MET A 133 5.38 5.66 -11.20
CA MET A 133 4.87 4.44 -10.53
C MET A 133 5.80 3.99 -9.40
N LEU A 134 7.11 4.02 -9.61
CA LEU A 134 8.11 3.63 -8.61
C LEU A 134 8.20 4.65 -7.46
N HIS A 135 8.10 5.94 -7.78
CA HIS A 135 8.01 7.00 -6.79
C HIS A 135 6.78 6.83 -5.91
N THR A 136 5.62 6.55 -6.51
CA THR A 136 4.37 6.36 -5.75
C THR A 136 4.36 5.06 -4.96
N LEU A 137 4.85 3.95 -5.51
CA LEU A 137 4.76 2.62 -4.88
C LEU A 137 5.89 2.34 -3.88
N ILE A 138 7.09 2.85 -4.16
CA ILE A 138 8.32 2.51 -3.43
C ILE A 138 8.93 3.76 -2.80
N GLY A 139 8.50 4.98 -3.15
CA GLY A 139 9.15 6.20 -2.68
C GLY A 139 10.50 6.46 -3.37
N TYR A 140 10.70 5.93 -4.58
CA TYR A 140 11.90 6.19 -5.36
C TYR A 140 12.04 7.69 -5.66
N THR A 141 13.15 8.29 -5.23
CA THR A 141 13.53 9.65 -5.62
C THR A 141 14.87 9.60 -6.34
N ALA A 142 15.02 10.39 -7.41
CA ALA A 142 16.25 10.37 -8.20
C ALA A 142 17.44 11.01 -7.47
N ARG A 143 17.17 11.88 -6.48
CA ARG A 143 18.16 12.60 -5.66
C ARG A 143 17.73 12.70 -4.19
N PRO A 144 17.77 11.61 -3.41
CA PRO A 144 17.40 11.65 -2.00
C PRO A 144 18.46 12.33 -1.13
N ALA A 145 18.01 13.10 -0.15
CA ALA A 145 18.86 13.57 0.95
C ALA A 145 19.16 12.42 1.93
N GLY A 146 20.26 12.49 2.68
CA GLY A 146 20.65 11.43 3.61
C GLY A 146 19.57 11.13 4.66
N ILE A 147 18.88 12.16 5.13
CA ILE A 147 17.79 12.02 6.11
C ILE A 147 16.57 11.26 5.56
N GLN A 148 16.28 11.41 4.26
CA GLN A 148 15.17 10.70 3.60
C GLN A 148 15.45 9.20 3.51
N ILE A 149 16.70 8.83 3.18
CA ILE A 149 17.16 7.43 3.17
C ILE A 149 17.09 6.83 4.59
N ALA A 150 17.56 7.59 5.59
CA ALA A 150 17.52 7.14 6.98
C ALA A 150 16.07 6.89 7.45
N ALA A 151 15.14 7.78 7.12
CA ALA A 151 13.73 7.62 7.45
C ALA A 151 13.07 6.44 6.74
N TYR A 152 13.38 6.25 5.45
CA TYR A 152 12.93 5.08 4.70
C TYR A 152 13.39 3.78 5.35
N MET A 153 14.70 3.65 5.60
CA MET A 153 15.30 2.45 6.20
C MET A 153 14.79 2.21 7.62
N THR A 154 14.68 3.26 8.44
CA THR A 154 14.16 3.15 9.80
C THR A 154 12.72 2.65 9.79
N THR A 155 11.87 3.22 8.94
CA THR A 155 10.47 2.81 8.81
C THR A 155 10.36 1.35 8.38
N LEU A 156 11.16 0.93 7.38
CA LEU A 156 11.17 -0.44 6.89
C LEU A 156 11.63 -1.43 7.97
N VAL A 157 12.72 -1.12 8.69
CA VAL A 157 13.24 -1.95 9.78
C VAL A 157 12.23 -2.07 10.90
N VAL A 158 11.61 -0.96 11.33
CA VAL A 158 10.60 -0.96 12.40
C VAL A 158 9.39 -1.81 12.01
N ILE A 159 8.83 -1.62 10.81
CA ILE A 159 7.67 -2.39 10.37
C ILE A 159 8.00 -3.88 10.27
N VAL A 160 9.13 -4.24 9.66
CA VAL A 160 9.53 -5.65 9.50
C VAL A 160 9.85 -6.29 10.86
N PHE A 161 10.53 -5.56 11.75
CA PHE A 161 10.83 -6.03 13.10
C PHE A 161 9.55 -6.28 13.91
N LEU A 162 8.64 -5.30 13.94
CA LEU A 162 7.36 -5.43 14.63
C LEU A 162 6.49 -6.53 14.02
N ALA A 163 6.44 -6.64 12.69
CA ALA A 163 5.71 -7.70 12.01
C ALA A 163 6.25 -9.09 12.40
N ARG A 164 7.57 -9.25 12.52
CA ARG A 164 8.19 -10.50 12.98
C ARG A 164 7.97 -10.76 14.47
N ALA A 165 8.02 -9.73 15.31
CA ALA A 165 7.80 -9.85 16.75
C ALA A 165 6.33 -10.20 17.09
N VAL A 166 5.38 -9.70 16.30
CA VAL A 166 3.93 -9.92 16.49
C VAL A 166 3.43 -11.17 15.77
N ALA A 167 4.17 -11.68 14.77
CA ALA A 167 3.84 -12.92 14.07
C ALA A 167 3.88 -14.13 15.01
N ARG A 168 2.78 -14.38 15.72
CA ARG A 168 2.58 -15.60 16.50
C ARG A 168 2.54 -16.79 15.54
N PRO A 169 3.32 -17.86 15.76
CA PRO A 169 3.16 -19.10 15.02
C PRO A 169 1.70 -19.57 15.16
N GLY A 170 0.93 -19.52 14.07
CA GLY A 170 -0.44 -20.02 14.10
C GLY A 170 -0.42 -21.51 14.44
N PRO A 171 -1.32 -22.00 15.32
CA PRO A 171 -1.35 -23.41 15.68
C PRO A 171 -1.49 -24.24 14.41
N ALA A 172 -0.52 -25.13 14.18
CA ALA A 172 -0.59 -26.10 13.10
C ALA A 172 -1.89 -26.88 13.27
N VAL A 173 -2.82 -26.70 12.33
CA VAL A 173 -4.05 -27.50 12.26
C VAL A 173 -3.60 -28.94 12.03
N ARG A 174 -3.49 -29.73 13.11
CA ARG A 174 -3.27 -31.18 13.02
C ARG A 174 -4.45 -31.73 12.23
N GLN A 175 -4.18 -32.18 11.01
CA GLN A 175 -5.17 -32.95 10.25
C GLN A 175 -5.52 -34.20 11.07
N PRO A 176 -6.81 -34.52 11.28
CA PRO A 176 -7.19 -35.74 11.95
C PRO A 176 -6.71 -36.91 11.09
N ARG A 177 -5.87 -37.80 11.65
CA ARG A 177 -5.57 -39.08 11.03
C ARG A 177 -6.89 -39.83 10.87
N GLN A 178 -7.27 -40.15 9.64
CA GLN A 178 -8.37 -41.09 9.40
C GLN A 178 -7.96 -42.47 9.93
N PRO A 179 -8.78 -43.12 10.77
CA PRO A 179 -8.56 -44.52 11.12
C PRO A 179 -8.87 -45.41 9.91
N ALA A 180 -8.03 -46.43 9.72
CA ALA A 180 -8.10 -47.42 8.65
C ALA A 180 -9.26 -48.40 8.83
#